data_AF-A0A2N1F4P8-F1
#
_entry.id   AF-A0A2N1F4P8-F1
#
_cell.length_a   1.000
_cell.length_b   1.000
_cell.length_c   1.000
_cell.angle_alpha   90.00
_cell.angle_beta   90.00
_cell.angle_gamma   90.00
#
_symmetry.space_group_name_H-M   'P 1'
#
loop_
_entity.id
_entity.type
_entity.pdbx_description
1 polymer ?
#
loop_
_entity_poly.entity_id
_entity_poly.type
_entity_poly.pdbx_seq_one_letter_code
_entity_poly.pdbx_strand_id
1 'polypeptide(L)'
;MKNLISYLLFAVLLVSCGKPSSKKESVITKVVKENVLIDKLKHKKNTTTVISTKVTILSVREELIMPSDYLTTAMTVKTIKNDTLVFLDMNGFEKFVGKDISIKYKLKLGEKLLVCFNCNSFSEKVANYDITTFTSEVKFKKLRLKKYIQDAYIDIASTFVMNTENGSTVKFLSNNNELASDSIKMASSFFNYGIVTTYYPELQNRKELEELLK
;
A
#
# COMPACT_ATOMS: atom_id res chain seq x y z
N MET A 1 -24.83 68.52 -39.20
CA MET A 1 -23.47 68.83 -39.70
C MET A 1 -22.44 68.20 -38.77
N LYS A 2 -21.47 67.47 -39.36
CA LYS A 2 -20.41 66.60 -38.77
C LYS A 2 -20.96 65.21 -38.35
N ASN A 3 -20.84 64.18 -39.21
CA ASN A 3 -19.71 63.24 -39.47
C ASN A 3 -19.32 62.47 -38.19
N LEU A 4 -19.17 61.14 -38.12
CA LEU A 4 -18.63 60.10 -39.03
C LEU A 4 -19.41 58.77 -38.84
N ILE A 5 -19.85 58.03 -39.87
CA ILE A 5 -19.12 57.00 -40.68
C ILE A 5 -18.73 55.77 -39.82
N SER A 6 -19.51 54.67 -39.88
CA SER A 6 -19.34 53.46 -40.72
C SER A 6 -18.44 52.41 -40.01
N TYR A 7 -18.75 51.12 -39.86
CA TYR A 7 -19.29 50.08 -40.74
C TYR A 7 -20.06 49.05 -39.87
N LEU A 8 -21.22 48.50 -40.27
CA LEU A 8 -21.38 47.32 -41.17
C LEU A 8 -20.55 46.10 -40.70
N LEU A 9 -21.02 44.85 -40.63
CA LEU A 9 -22.27 44.17 -40.99
C LEU A 9 -22.03 42.67 -40.71
N PHE A 10 -23.08 41.91 -40.33
CA PHE A 10 -23.28 40.47 -40.62
C PHE A 10 -22.27 39.45 -40.02
N ALA A 11 -22.58 38.17 -39.82
CA ALA A 11 -23.80 37.38 -39.89
C ALA A 11 -23.55 36.05 -39.16
N VAL A 12 -24.66 35.43 -38.81
CA VAL A 12 -24.91 34.06 -38.34
C VAL A 12 -24.11 32.98 -39.10
N LEU A 13 -23.68 31.94 -38.40
CA LEU A 13 -23.62 30.56 -38.93
C LEU A 13 -23.80 29.53 -37.80
N LEU A 14 -24.97 28.87 -37.81
CA LEU A 14 -25.24 27.57 -37.21
C LEU A 14 -24.55 26.49 -38.05
N VAL A 15 -23.81 25.54 -37.44
CA VAL A 15 -23.75 24.13 -37.91
C VAL A 15 -23.53 23.21 -36.71
N SER A 16 -24.25 22.10 -36.76
CA SER A 16 -24.40 20.98 -35.84
C SER A 16 -23.23 19.97 -35.85
N CYS A 17 -23.37 18.99 -34.95
CA CYS A 17 -23.12 17.55 -35.17
C CYS A 17 -21.84 16.95 -34.56
N GLY A 18 -22.01 15.80 -33.89
CA GLY A 18 -20.95 14.81 -33.71
C GLY A 18 -20.86 14.17 -32.33
N LYS A 19 -21.64 13.11 -32.07
CA LYS A 19 -21.14 12.00 -31.25
C LYS A 19 -20.24 11.14 -32.15
N PRO A 20 -19.09 10.67 -31.63
CA PRO A 20 -18.75 9.27 -31.82
C PRO A 20 -18.31 8.61 -30.52
N SER A 21 -18.55 7.31 -30.48
CA SER A 21 -18.18 6.39 -29.42
C SER A 21 -16.66 6.23 -29.29
N SER A 22 -16.17 5.92 -28.10
CA SER A 22 -15.06 4.96 -27.98
C SER A 22 -15.28 4.05 -26.77
N LYS A 23 -15.41 2.76 -27.05
CA LYS A 23 -15.18 1.69 -26.10
C LYS A 23 -13.71 1.77 -25.66
N LYS A 24 -13.46 1.75 -24.35
CA LYS A 24 -12.23 1.15 -23.81
C LYS A 24 -12.65 0.03 -22.88
N GLU A 25 -12.45 -1.20 -23.35
CA GLU A 25 -12.22 -2.33 -22.48
C GLU A 25 -11.05 -1.99 -21.55
N SER A 26 -11.26 -2.12 -20.24
CA SER A 26 -10.15 -2.31 -19.30
C SER A 26 -10.51 -3.49 -18.40
N VAL A 27 -9.97 -4.63 -18.79
CA VAL A 27 -9.33 -5.67 -17.98
C VAL A 27 -9.89 -5.86 -16.56
N ILE A 28 -10.44 -7.05 -16.40
CA ILE A 28 -10.89 -7.71 -15.17
C ILE A 28 -9.81 -7.66 -14.09
N THR A 29 -10.13 -7.07 -12.93
CA THR A 29 -9.41 -7.32 -11.68
C THR A 29 -10.39 -7.88 -10.64
N LYS A 30 -10.46 -9.22 -10.55
CA LYS A 30 -11.19 -9.92 -9.49
C LYS A 30 -10.40 -9.80 -8.19
N VAL A 31 -10.97 -9.05 -7.24
CA VAL A 31 -10.48 -8.84 -5.88
C VAL A 31 -10.76 -10.09 -5.03
N VAL A 32 -9.73 -10.63 -4.39
CA VAL A 32 -9.87 -11.73 -3.44
C VAL A 32 -9.55 -11.24 -2.03
N LYS A 33 -10.39 -11.66 -1.09
CA LYS A 33 -10.37 -11.32 0.34
C LYS A 33 -9.06 -11.78 1.00
N GLU A 34 -8.41 -10.82 1.64
CA GLU A 34 -7.15 -10.93 2.36
C GLU A 34 -7.47 -10.79 3.85
N ASN A 35 -7.66 -11.92 4.55
CA ASN A 35 -7.90 -11.94 6.00
C ASN A 35 -7.49 -13.33 6.52
N VAL A 36 -7.03 -13.39 7.78
CA VAL A 36 -6.77 -14.60 8.61
C VAL A 36 -5.29 -14.98 8.85
N LEU A 37 -4.25 -14.28 8.34
CA LEU A 37 -2.88 -14.52 8.83
C LEU A 37 -2.64 -13.92 10.23
N ILE A 38 -3.40 -12.89 10.60
CA ILE A 38 -3.11 -12.03 11.75
C ILE A 38 -3.72 -12.54 13.06
N ASP A 39 -4.76 -13.38 13.02
CA ASP A 39 -5.37 -13.93 14.24
C ASP A 39 -4.41 -14.81 15.06
N LYS A 40 -3.43 -15.47 14.42
CA LYS A 40 -2.39 -16.22 15.14
C LYS A 40 -1.28 -15.33 15.71
N LEU A 41 -1.16 -14.07 15.28
CA LEU A 41 -0.15 -13.11 15.75
C LEU A 41 -0.68 -12.22 16.88
N LYS A 42 -1.99 -12.26 17.19
CA LYS A 42 -2.62 -11.44 18.24
C LYS A 42 -2.14 -11.74 19.67
N HIS A 43 -1.42 -12.84 19.91
CA HIS A 43 -1.00 -13.25 21.27
C HIS A 43 0.49 -13.52 21.51
N LYS A 44 1.38 -13.39 20.52
CA LYS A 44 2.82 -13.60 20.75
C LYS A 44 3.64 -12.37 20.38
N LYS A 45 4.15 -11.70 21.41
CA LYS A 45 5.00 -10.51 21.38
C LYS A 45 6.40 -10.74 20.77
N ASN A 46 6.57 -11.78 19.93
CA ASN A 46 7.84 -12.12 19.31
C ASN A 46 7.66 -12.52 17.83
N THR A 47 8.23 -11.67 16.97
CA THR A 47 8.43 -11.78 15.52
C THR A 47 9.37 -12.91 15.09
N THR A 48 9.72 -13.84 15.99
CA THR A 48 10.73 -14.89 15.77
C THR A 48 10.15 -16.22 15.27
N THR A 49 8.82 -16.35 15.17
CA THR A 49 8.18 -17.62 14.81
C THR A 49 8.33 -17.87 13.31
N VAL A 50 8.98 -18.97 12.94
CA VAL A 50 9.02 -19.46 11.56
C VAL A 50 7.65 -20.00 11.19
N ILE A 51 7.06 -19.47 10.12
CA ILE A 51 5.81 -19.93 9.55
C ILE A 51 6.15 -20.85 8.38
N SER A 52 5.59 -22.06 8.39
CA SER A 52 5.68 -23.00 7.28
C SER A 52 4.31 -23.09 6.59
N THR A 53 4.28 -22.92 5.27
CA THR A 53 3.04 -23.02 4.49
C THR A 53 3.32 -23.48 3.07
N LYS A 54 2.32 -24.11 2.45
CA LYS A 54 2.30 -24.31 1.00
C LYS A 54 1.88 -23.01 0.32
N VAL A 55 2.48 -22.72 -0.83
CA VAL A 55 2.19 -21.58 -1.68
C VAL A 55 2.26 -21.97 -3.14
N THR A 56 1.50 -21.29 -3.98
CA THR A 56 1.65 -21.35 -5.44
C THR A 56 2.54 -20.20 -5.87
N ILE A 57 3.58 -20.46 -6.65
CA ILE A 57 4.42 -19.38 -7.20
C ILE A 57 3.70 -18.77 -8.41
N LEU A 58 3.42 -17.47 -8.33
CA LEU A 58 2.70 -16.74 -9.37
C LEU A 58 3.64 -16.19 -10.44
N SER A 59 4.79 -15.65 -10.02
CA SER A 59 5.77 -15.07 -10.93
C SER A 59 7.16 -15.00 -10.29
N VAL A 60 8.19 -14.99 -11.13
CA VAL A 60 9.57 -14.66 -10.79
C VAL A 60 10.07 -13.75 -11.90
N ARG A 61 10.37 -12.48 -11.59
CA ARG A 61 10.79 -11.47 -12.58
C ARG A 61 11.51 -10.30 -11.90
N GLU A 62 12.26 -9.53 -12.66
CA GLU A 62 12.84 -8.27 -12.15
C GLU A 62 11.75 -7.25 -11.82
N GLU A 63 11.86 -6.64 -10.64
CA GLU A 63 10.95 -5.61 -10.13
C GLU A 63 11.77 -4.47 -9.53
N LEU A 64 11.32 -3.23 -9.76
CA LEU A 64 11.86 -2.05 -9.09
C LEU A 64 11.28 -1.97 -7.68
N ILE A 65 12.14 -2.01 -6.66
CA ILE A 65 11.72 -2.02 -5.26
C ILE A 65 11.73 -0.60 -4.70
N MET A 66 10.54 -0.01 -4.61
CA MET A 66 10.33 1.30 -3.98
C MET A 66 10.17 1.14 -2.46
N PRO A 67 10.66 2.09 -1.63
CA PRO A 67 11.32 3.35 -2.00
C PRO A 67 12.86 3.24 -2.07
N SER A 68 13.41 2.03 -2.08
CA SER A 68 14.86 1.84 -2.02
C SER A 68 15.52 1.99 -3.40
N ASP A 69 14.74 2.24 -4.45
CA ASP A 69 15.15 2.50 -5.83
C ASP A 69 16.18 1.51 -6.38
N TYR A 70 16.02 0.22 -6.06
CA TYR A 70 16.88 -0.85 -6.58
C TYR A 70 16.08 -1.88 -7.37
N LEU A 71 16.71 -2.41 -8.41
CA LEU A 71 16.16 -3.45 -9.28
C LEU A 71 16.67 -4.81 -8.79
N THR A 72 15.78 -5.76 -8.55
CA THR A 72 16.14 -7.15 -8.25
C THR A 72 15.06 -8.12 -8.73
N THR A 73 15.38 -9.41 -8.81
CA THR A 73 14.40 -10.46 -9.09
C THR A 73 13.50 -10.71 -7.89
N ALA A 74 12.20 -10.55 -8.08
CA ALA A 74 11.18 -10.81 -7.07
C ALA A 74 10.36 -12.06 -7.43
N MET A 75 10.19 -12.96 -6.46
CA MET A 75 9.26 -14.08 -6.51
C MET A 75 7.97 -13.70 -5.78
N THR A 76 6.87 -13.63 -6.53
CA THR A 76 5.53 -13.44 -5.96
C THR A 76 4.86 -14.79 -5.78
N VAL A 77 4.34 -15.03 -4.58
CA VAL A 77 3.65 -16.27 -4.24
C VAL A 77 2.29 -16.01 -3.64
N LYS A 78 1.40 -16.99 -3.78
CA LYS A 78 0.06 -16.98 -3.23
C LYS A 78 -0.08 -18.05 -2.16
N THR A 79 -0.50 -17.67 -0.96
CA THR A 79 -0.76 -18.62 0.13
C THR A 79 -2.09 -19.35 -0.09
N ILE A 80 -2.30 -20.45 0.63
CA ILE A 80 -3.59 -21.16 0.65
C ILE A 80 -4.76 -20.29 1.14
N LYS A 81 -4.47 -19.21 1.87
CA LYS A 81 -5.44 -18.22 2.34
C LYS A 81 -5.66 -17.09 1.33
N ASN A 82 -5.04 -17.19 0.17
CA ASN A 82 -5.08 -16.18 -0.88
C ASN A 82 -4.33 -14.87 -0.52
N ASP A 83 -3.45 -14.89 0.48
CA ASP A 83 -2.54 -13.79 0.73
C ASP A 83 -1.43 -13.79 -0.34
N THR A 84 -0.93 -12.61 -0.71
CA THR A 84 0.20 -12.50 -1.64
C THR A 84 1.46 -12.11 -0.86
N LEU A 85 2.54 -12.86 -1.05
CA LEU A 85 3.85 -12.57 -0.45
C LEU A 85 4.88 -12.39 -1.56
N VAL A 86 5.84 -11.50 -1.36
CA VAL A 86 6.93 -11.25 -2.31
C VAL A 86 8.26 -11.46 -1.61
N PHE A 87 9.14 -12.23 -2.24
CA PHE A 87 10.49 -12.52 -1.78
C PHE A 87 11.50 -12.04 -2.82
N LEU A 88 12.60 -11.45 -2.37
CA LEU A 88 13.59 -10.79 -3.22
C LEU A 88 14.81 -11.66 -3.50
N ASP A 89 15.60 -11.23 -4.48
CA ASP A 89 16.83 -11.89 -4.96
C ASP A 89 16.60 -13.34 -5.42
N MET A 90 15.45 -13.62 -6.05
CA MET A 90 14.98 -14.96 -6.37
C MET A 90 15.33 -15.42 -7.79
N ASN A 91 16.43 -14.92 -8.35
CA ASN A 91 16.93 -15.33 -9.66
C ASN A 91 17.14 -16.86 -9.73
N GLY A 92 16.66 -17.49 -10.80
CA GLY A 92 16.78 -18.94 -11.03
C GLY A 92 15.57 -19.76 -10.56
N PHE A 93 14.59 -19.14 -9.90
CA PHE A 93 13.38 -19.80 -9.41
C PHE A 93 12.24 -19.83 -10.43
N GLU A 94 12.46 -19.37 -11.67
CA GLU A 94 11.44 -19.27 -12.73
C GLU A 94 10.83 -20.64 -13.05
N LYS A 95 11.60 -21.72 -12.90
CA LYS A 95 11.14 -23.11 -13.09
C LYS A 95 10.03 -23.54 -12.12
N PHE A 96 9.79 -22.77 -11.05
CA PHE A 96 8.73 -23.05 -10.10
C PHE A 96 7.44 -22.26 -10.36
N VAL A 97 7.40 -21.35 -11.33
CA VAL A 97 6.18 -20.62 -11.68
C VAL A 97 5.04 -21.60 -12.00
N GLY A 98 3.88 -21.38 -11.38
CA GLY A 98 2.69 -22.22 -11.47
C GLY A 98 2.71 -23.47 -10.58
N LYS A 99 3.81 -23.73 -9.84
CA LYS A 99 3.93 -24.90 -8.95
C LYS A 99 3.59 -24.55 -7.51
N ASP A 100 3.10 -25.55 -6.80
CA ASP A 100 2.94 -25.50 -5.36
C ASP A 100 4.21 -25.97 -4.66
N ILE A 101 4.77 -25.11 -3.81
CA ILE A 101 5.95 -25.41 -3.01
C ILE A 101 5.71 -25.13 -1.52
N SER A 102 6.48 -25.78 -0.66
CA SER A 102 6.50 -25.45 0.77
C SER A 102 7.54 -24.39 1.04
N ILE A 103 7.13 -23.25 1.59
CA ILE A 103 8.05 -22.19 2.04
C ILE A 103 8.05 -22.11 3.56
N LYS A 104 9.19 -21.69 4.11
CA LYS A 104 9.35 -21.29 5.50
C LYS A 104 9.76 -19.83 5.50
N TYR A 105 9.04 -18.98 6.23
CA TYR A 105 9.37 -17.55 6.33
C TYR A 105 9.20 -17.03 7.76
N LYS A 106 9.88 -15.93 8.08
CA LYS A 106 9.65 -15.13 9.29
C LYS A 106 9.07 -13.79 8.90
N LEU A 107 8.35 -13.16 9.83
CA LEU A 107 7.81 -11.82 9.65
C LEU A 107 8.66 -10.83 10.43
N LYS A 108 9.35 -9.96 9.71
CA LYS A 108 10.03 -8.81 10.29
C LYS A 108 9.04 -7.67 10.43
N LEU A 109 9.02 -7.04 11.60
CA LEU A 109 8.14 -5.90 11.87
C LEU A 109 8.62 -4.70 11.05
N GLY A 110 7.69 -4.05 10.36
CA GLY A 110 7.91 -2.81 9.66
C GLY A 110 7.36 -1.60 10.41
N GLU A 111 7.07 -0.55 9.64
CA GLU A 111 6.54 0.72 10.12
C GLU A 111 5.06 0.64 10.51
N LYS A 112 4.61 1.64 11.26
CA LYS A 112 3.18 1.83 11.57
C LYS A 112 2.62 2.94 10.72
N LEU A 113 1.47 2.68 10.10
CA LEU A 113 0.80 3.65 9.24
C LEU A 113 -0.49 4.17 9.88
N LEU A 114 -0.75 5.47 9.72
CA LEU A 114 -2.08 6.05 9.90
C LEU A 114 -2.83 5.97 8.58
N VAL A 115 -4.05 5.41 8.61
CA VAL A 115 -4.87 5.23 7.40
C VAL A 115 -6.09 6.14 7.35
N CYS A 116 -6.59 6.60 8.51
CA CYS A 116 -7.71 7.54 8.57
C CYS A 116 -7.71 8.38 9.86
N PHE A 117 -8.38 9.53 9.80
CA PHE A 117 -8.55 10.47 10.89
C PHE A 117 -10.02 10.54 11.34
N ASN A 118 -10.21 10.59 12.66
CA ASN A 118 -11.51 10.66 13.31
C ASN A 118 -12.52 9.62 12.78
N CYS A 119 -12.02 8.41 12.55
CA CYS A 119 -12.74 7.30 11.95
C CYS A 119 -12.95 6.18 12.98
N ASN A 120 -14.09 5.48 12.89
CA ASN A 120 -14.39 4.30 13.73
C ASN A 120 -14.35 2.99 12.94
N SER A 121 -14.24 3.07 11.62
CA SER A 121 -14.17 1.94 10.69
C SER A 121 -13.37 2.33 9.46
N PHE A 122 -12.75 1.35 8.81
CA PHE A 122 -11.97 1.53 7.59
C PHE A 122 -12.16 0.29 6.72
N SER A 123 -12.71 0.47 5.53
CA SER A 123 -13.03 -0.63 4.59
C SER A 123 -12.21 -0.58 3.31
N GLU A 124 -11.45 0.49 3.11
CA GLU A 124 -10.61 0.66 1.93
C GLU A 124 -9.38 -0.24 2.00
N LYS A 125 -8.81 -0.52 0.83
CA LYS A 125 -7.55 -1.27 0.76
C LYS A 125 -6.41 -0.34 1.17
N VAL A 126 -5.57 -0.78 2.10
CA VAL A 126 -4.34 -0.05 2.42
C VAL A 126 -3.37 -0.22 1.26
N ALA A 127 -3.01 0.89 0.62
CA ALA A 127 -1.98 0.91 -0.41
C ALA A 127 -0.60 0.87 0.27
N ASN A 128 0.21 -0.13 -0.08
CA ASN A 128 1.62 -0.18 0.29
C ASN A 128 2.46 0.25 -0.91
N TYR A 129 3.47 1.09 -0.66
CA TYR A 129 4.44 1.46 -1.71
C TYR A 129 5.46 0.37 -1.98
N ASP A 130 5.85 -0.34 -0.94
CA ASP A 130 6.79 -1.45 -1.02
C ASP A 130 6.02 -2.75 -1.27
N ILE A 131 6.19 -3.33 -2.46
CA ILE A 131 5.53 -4.55 -2.90
C ILE A 131 5.90 -5.77 -2.04
N THR A 132 6.97 -5.69 -1.26
CA THR A 132 7.39 -6.74 -0.33
C THR A 132 6.61 -6.71 0.98
N THR A 133 5.88 -5.62 1.22
CA THR A 133 5.15 -5.45 2.48
C THR A 133 3.68 -5.84 2.36
N PHE A 134 3.18 -6.38 3.46
CA PHE A 134 1.73 -6.50 3.69
C PHE A 134 1.37 -5.88 5.05
N THR A 135 0.09 -5.57 5.23
CA THR A 135 -0.40 -4.81 6.38
C THR A 135 -1.20 -5.67 7.34
N SER A 136 -1.15 -5.33 8.62
CA SER A 136 -2.09 -5.84 9.61
C SER A 136 -3.53 -5.40 9.32
N GLU A 137 -4.47 -6.04 10.02
CA GLU A 137 -5.82 -5.49 10.19
C GLU A 137 -5.73 -4.09 10.80
N VAL A 138 -6.68 -3.23 10.41
CA VAL A 138 -6.80 -1.89 10.95
C VAL A 138 -7.22 -1.98 12.41
N LYS A 139 -6.47 -1.31 13.28
CA LYS A 139 -6.82 -1.11 14.69
C LYS A 139 -7.17 0.35 14.89
N PHE A 140 -8.10 0.62 15.81
CA PHE A 140 -8.49 1.98 16.14
C PHE A 140 -7.86 2.40 17.46
N LYS A 141 -7.24 3.57 17.49
CA LYS A 141 -6.65 4.14 18.71
C LYS A 141 -6.91 5.63 18.81
N LYS A 142 -7.19 6.08 20.03
CA LYS A 142 -7.21 7.51 20.36
C LYS A 142 -5.78 8.06 20.43
N LEU A 143 -5.51 9.04 19.59
CA LEU A 143 -4.20 9.69 19.48
C LEU A 143 -4.38 11.21 19.36
N ARG A 144 -3.34 11.98 19.68
CA ARG A 144 -3.29 13.43 19.40
C ARG A 144 -1.97 13.76 18.73
N LEU A 145 -2.00 14.55 17.66
CA LEU A 145 -0.77 14.96 16.99
C LEU A 145 0.09 15.81 17.93
N LYS A 146 1.36 15.43 18.05
CA LYS A 146 2.40 16.21 18.74
C LYS A 146 3.21 17.01 17.73
N LYS A 147 3.61 16.37 16.64
CA LYS A 147 4.45 16.97 15.61
C LYS A 147 4.18 16.29 14.28
N TYR A 148 3.93 17.10 13.26
CA TYR A 148 3.94 16.67 11.86
C TYR A 148 5.29 17.04 11.26
N ILE A 149 5.86 16.12 10.49
CA ILE A 149 7.10 16.31 9.75
C ILE A 149 6.80 15.89 8.31
N GLN A 150 6.65 16.89 7.45
CA GLN A 150 6.54 16.66 6.01
C GLN A 150 7.89 16.15 5.50
N ASP A 151 7.85 15.14 4.65
CA ASP A 151 9.03 14.73 3.90
C ASP A 151 9.28 15.75 2.78
N ALA A 152 10.55 16.16 2.60
CA ALA A 152 10.90 17.22 1.68
C ALA A 152 10.78 16.83 0.20
N TYR A 153 10.69 15.53 -0.09
CA TYR A 153 10.75 14.99 -1.45
C TYR A 153 9.49 14.19 -1.80
N ILE A 154 8.78 13.65 -0.80
CA ILE A 154 7.63 12.77 -1.00
C ILE A 154 6.50 13.17 -0.06
N ASP A 155 5.52 13.95 -0.54
CA ASP A 155 4.41 14.48 0.31
C ASP A 155 3.64 13.36 1.07
N ILE A 156 3.53 12.19 0.45
CA ILE A 156 2.91 10.94 0.96
C ILE A 156 3.81 10.10 1.89
N ALA A 157 5.02 10.56 2.24
CA ALA A 157 5.93 9.92 3.18
C ALA A 157 5.99 10.64 4.53
N SER A 158 4.97 11.45 4.82
CA SER A 158 4.96 12.31 5.99
C SER A 158 4.95 11.53 7.30
N THR A 159 5.68 12.03 8.29
CA THR A 159 5.79 11.45 9.63
C THR A 159 4.90 12.19 10.62
N PHE A 160 4.04 11.44 11.30
CA PHE A 160 3.15 11.90 12.35
C PHE A 160 3.64 11.37 13.70
N VAL A 161 4.16 12.28 14.53
CA VAL A 161 4.52 11.98 15.91
C VAL A 161 3.28 12.20 16.76
N MET A 162 2.72 11.13 17.32
CA MET A 162 1.44 11.15 18.03
C MET A 162 1.62 10.83 19.51
N ASN A 163 0.87 11.54 20.36
CA ASN A 163 0.69 11.18 21.75
C ASN A 163 -0.45 10.16 21.88
N THR A 164 -0.26 9.15 22.71
CA THR A 164 -1.29 8.21 23.15
C THR A 164 -1.94 8.70 24.45
N GLU A 165 -3.14 8.22 24.77
CA GLU A 165 -3.86 8.63 25.99
C GLU A 165 -3.09 8.30 27.29
N ASN A 166 -2.23 7.27 27.25
CA ASN A 166 -1.37 6.90 28.38
C ASN A 166 -0.07 7.74 28.47
N GLY A 167 0.04 8.84 27.71
CA GLY A 167 1.19 9.76 27.77
C GLY A 167 2.44 9.32 27.00
N SER A 168 2.43 8.17 26.32
CA SER A 168 3.53 7.77 25.44
C SER A 168 3.51 8.52 24.11
N THR A 169 4.65 8.55 23.42
CA THR A 169 4.75 9.09 22.06
C THR A 169 5.11 7.98 21.08
N VAL A 170 4.39 7.89 19.97
CA VAL A 170 4.60 6.90 18.91
C VAL A 170 4.67 7.61 17.56
N LYS A 171 5.60 7.17 16.70
CA LYS A 171 5.72 7.65 15.32
C LYS A 171 4.88 6.79 14.40
N PHE A 172 4.23 7.43 13.45
CA PHE A 172 3.49 6.81 12.36
C PHE A 172 3.88 7.48 11.05
N LEU A 173 3.93 6.71 9.98
CA LEU A 173 3.93 7.25 8.63
C LEU A 173 2.49 7.36 8.13
N SER A 174 2.24 8.17 7.12
CA SER A 174 0.99 8.07 6.36
C SER A 174 1.20 8.47 4.93
N ASN A 175 0.50 7.75 4.06
CA ASN A 175 0.35 8.03 2.65
C ASN A 175 -1.00 8.66 2.29
N ASN A 176 -1.81 9.00 3.29
CA ASN A 176 -3.08 9.66 3.10
C ASN A 176 -2.89 11.19 3.11
N ASN A 177 -3.02 11.80 1.92
CA ASN A 177 -2.86 13.24 1.72
C ASN A 177 -3.84 14.08 2.54
N GLU A 178 -5.03 13.56 2.86
CA GLU A 178 -6.02 14.27 3.67
C GLU A 178 -5.54 14.49 5.11
N LEU A 179 -4.71 13.57 5.63
CA LEU A 179 -4.14 13.69 6.98
C LEU A 179 -3.11 14.82 7.07
N ALA A 180 -2.38 15.09 5.99
CA ALA A 180 -1.43 16.19 5.95
C ALA A 180 -2.14 17.54 6.05
N SER A 181 -3.25 17.71 5.32
CA SER A 181 -4.05 18.95 5.35
C SER A 181 -4.72 19.22 6.71
N ASP A 182 -5.01 18.18 7.49
CA ASP A 182 -5.73 18.30 8.77
C ASP A 182 -4.82 18.46 10.01
N SER A 183 -3.51 18.64 9.82
CA SER A 183 -2.53 18.65 10.92
C SER A 183 -2.86 19.61 12.08
N ILE A 184 -3.40 20.80 11.79
CA ILE A 184 -3.83 21.77 12.83
C ILE A 184 -4.92 21.16 13.73
N LYS A 185 -5.95 20.58 13.10
CA LYS A 185 -7.07 19.95 13.80
C LYS A 185 -6.59 18.71 14.56
N MET A 186 -5.71 17.91 13.97
CA MET A 186 -5.15 16.73 14.62
C MET A 186 -4.38 17.05 15.91
N ALA A 187 -3.83 18.26 16.04
CA ALA A 187 -3.10 18.72 17.21
C ALA A 187 -4.00 19.22 18.36
N SER A 188 -5.26 19.59 18.08
CA SER A 188 -6.14 20.24 19.07
C SER A 188 -6.63 19.29 20.16
N SER A 189 -6.87 18.02 19.84
CA SER A 189 -7.51 17.06 20.74
C SER A 189 -7.18 15.62 20.39
N PHE A 190 -7.55 14.69 21.27
CA PHE A 190 -7.48 13.27 20.96
C PHE A 190 -8.62 12.87 20.02
N PHE A 191 -8.28 12.20 18.92
CA PHE A 191 -9.22 11.66 17.94
C PHE A 191 -8.97 10.17 17.74
N ASN A 192 -9.96 9.46 17.20
CA ASN A 192 -9.82 8.06 16.87
C ASN A 192 -9.16 7.89 15.48
N TYR A 193 -8.06 7.16 15.42
CA TYR A 193 -7.31 6.92 14.19
C TYR A 193 -7.28 5.44 13.85
N GLY A 194 -7.44 5.14 12.55
CA GLY A 194 -7.12 3.83 12.01
C GLY A 194 -5.60 3.70 11.88
N ILE A 195 -5.06 2.63 12.46
CA ILE A 195 -3.64 2.29 12.40
C ILE A 195 -3.45 0.88 11.83
N VAL A 196 -2.41 0.70 11.03
CA VAL A 196 -1.92 -0.62 10.62
C VAL A 196 -0.42 -0.74 10.91
N THR A 197 0.06 -1.97 11.00
CA THR A 197 1.49 -2.30 11.07
C THR A 197 1.88 -3.05 9.81
N THR A 198 2.96 -2.64 9.16
CA THR A 198 3.51 -3.36 8.01
C THR A 198 4.42 -4.50 8.46
N TYR A 199 4.55 -5.52 7.62
CA TYR A 199 5.44 -6.64 7.83
C TYR A 199 6.17 -7.01 6.54
N TYR A 200 7.41 -7.45 6.70
CA TYR A 200 8.26 -7.95 5.62
C TYR A 200 8.43 -9.47 5.79
N PRO A 201 8.05 -10.29 4.80
CA PRO A 201 8.32 -11.72 4.82
C PRO A 201 9.78 -11.99 4.45
N GLU A 202 10.49 -12.70 5.32
CA GLU A 202 11.88 -13.12 5.09
C GLU A 202 11.94 -14.63 4.89
N LEU A 203 12.31 -15.06 3.69
CA LEU A 203 12.42 -16.47 3.34
C LEU A 203 13.54 -17.13 4.14
N GLN A 204 13.23 -18.25 4.81
CA GLN A 204 14.17 -18.95 5.70
C GLN A 204 14.71 -20.23 5.08
N ASN A 205 14.02 -20.83 4.10
CA ASN A 205 14.42 -22.10 3.48
C ASN A 205 14.92 -21.95 2.04
N ARG A 206 15.56 -20.83 1.71
CA ARG A 206 16.08 -20.57 0.36
C ARG A 206 16.94 -21.72 -0.18
N LYS A 207 17.92 -22.18 0.60
CA LYS A 207 18.81 -23.29 0.21
C LYS A 207 18.07 -24.59 -0.10
N GLU A 208 17.08 -24.95 0.72
CA GLU A 208 16.24 -26.13 0.49
C GLU A 208 15.50 -26.03 -0.85
N LEU A 209 15.04 -24.84 -1.22
CA LEU A 209 14.37 -24.62 -2.51
C LEU A 209 15.35 -24.61 -3.68
N GLU A 210 16.57 -24.10 -3.50
CA GLU A 210 17.63 -24.15 -4.52
C GLU A 210 18.04 -25.59 -4.85
N GLU A 211 18.01 -26.50 -3.87
CA GLU A 211 18.26 -27.93 -4.09
C GLU A 211 17.20 -28.58 -4.99
N LEU A 212 15.95 -28.09 -4.97
CA LEU A 212 14.87 -28.58 -5.83
C LEU A 212 15.00 -28.10 -7.29
N LEU A 213 15.94 -27.20 -7.61
CA LEU A 213 16.20 -26.71 -8.97
C LEU A 213 17.23 -27.56 -9.74
N LYS A 214 17.98 -28.41 -9.01
CA LYS A 214 18.98 -29.33 -9.55
C LYS A 214 18.30 -30.54 -10.17
#